data_AF-A0A225E1X4-F1
#
_entry.id   AF-A0A225E1X4-F1
#
_cell.length_a   1.000
_cell.length_b   1.000
_cell.length_c   1.000
_cell.angle_alpha   90.00
_cell.angle_beta   90.00
_cell.angle_gamma   90.00
#
_symmetry.space_group_name_H-M   'P 1'
#
loop_
_entity.id
_entity.type
_entity.pdbx_description
1 polymer ?
#
loop_
_entity_poly.entity_id
_entity_poly.type
_entity_poly.pdbx_seq_one_letter_code
_entity_poly.pdbx_strand_id
1 'polypeptide(L)' 'MWVLLPFNADWRWLRDRDDSPWYPSARLVRQPKFGDWDAAFKQVEAELRKDFGS' A
#
# COMPACT_ATOMS: atom_id res chain seq x y z
N MET A 1 2.71 5.77 8.31
CA MET A 1 3.40 6.10 7.03
C MET A 1 2.83 5.22 5.94
N TRP A 2 2.68 5.71 4.71
CA TRP A 2 2.20 4.92 3.57
C TRP A 2 3.37 4.59 2.64
N VAL A 3 3.43 3.35 2.15
CA VAL A 3 4.41 2.91 1.16
C VAL A 3 3.66 2.31 -0.02
N LEU A 4 3.73 2.98 -1.17
CA LEU A 4 3.16 2.49 -2.42
C LEU A 4 4.20 1.65 -3.14
N LEU A 5 3.83 0.41 -3.46
CA LEU A 5 4.70 -0.59 -4.04
C LEU A 5 4.33 -0.85 -5.50
N PRO A 6 5.32 -0.93 -6.42
CA PRO A 6 5.05 -1.31 -7.80
C PRO A 6 4.55 -2.76 -7.88
N PHE A 7 3.99 -3.14 -9.02
CA PHE A 7 3.44 -4.50 -9.23
C PHE A 7 4.47 -5.60 -8.94
N ASN A 8 5.74 -5.36 -9.29
CA ASN A 8 6.88 -6.24 -9.04
C ASN A 8 7.78 -5.72 -7.90
N ALA A 9 7.19 -5.47 -6.73
CA ALA A 9 7.92 -5.01 -5.55
C ALA A 9 9.06 -5.95 -5.13
N ASP A 10 10.12 -5.38 -4.57
CA ASP A 10 11.27 -6.11 -4.04
C ASP A 10 10.87 -7.06 -2.89
N TRP A 11 11.65 -8.13 -2.71
CA TRP A 11 11.37 -9.22 -1.74
C TRP A 11 11.23 -8.73 -0.30
N ARG A 12 11.86 -7.61 0.07
CA ARG A 12 11.76 -6.98 1.39
C ARG A 12 10.35 -6.49 1.73
N TRP A 13 9.42 -6.49 0.79
CA TRP A 13 8.04 -6.12 1.08
C TRP A 13 7.14 -7.31 1.32
N LEU A 14 7.66 -8.54 1.23
CA LEU A 14 6.91 -9.79 1.37
C LEU A 14 5.67 -9.84 0.45
N ARG A 15 4.93 -10.96 0.49
CA ARG A 15 3.65 -11.11 -0.22
C ARG A 15 2.53 -11.39 0.77
N ASP A 16 1.31 -11.10 0.34
CA ASP A 16 0.07 -11.41 1.07
C ASP A 16 -0.05 -10.72 2.44
N ARG A 17 0.48 -9.50 2.52
CA ARG A 17 0.41 -8.61 3.67
C ARG A 17 0.45 -7.14 3.25
N ASP A 18 -0.17 -6.31 4.09
CA ASP A 18 -0.26 -4.86 4.00
C ASP A 18 0.56 -4.15 5.11
N ASP A 19 1.33 -4.89 5.89
CA ASP A 19 2.23 -4.40 6.94
C ASP A 19 3.72 -4.62 6.61
N SER A 20 4.61 -3.91 7.31
CA SER A 20 6.06 -4.10 7.19
C SER A 20 6.68 -4.64 8.48
N PRO A 21 7.37 -5.80 8.44
CA PRO A 21 8.11 -6.32 9.59
C PRO A 21 9.21 -5.37 10.10
N TRP A 22 9.76 -4.53 9.21
CA TRP A 22 10.86 -3.63 9.53
C TRP A 22 10.41 -2.21 9.89
N TYR A 23 9.21 -1.82 9.44
CA TYR A 23 8.64 -0.50 9.71
C TYR A 23 7.23 -0.67 10.30
N PRO A 24 7.09 -0.84 11.62
CA PRO A 24 5.81 -1.19 12.24
C PRO A 24 4.68 -0.18 12.02
N SER A 25 5.00 1.07 11.69
CA SER A 25 4.02 2.12 11.40
C SER A 25 3.73 2.29 9.90
N ALA A 26 4.33 1.46 9.04
CA ALA A 26 4.11 1.50 7.61
C ALA A 26 2.90 0.65 7.22
N ARG A 27 2.07 1.21 6.34
CA ARG A 27 1.00 0.50 5.61
C ARG A 27 1.40 0.37 4.15
N LEU A 28 1.41 -0.85 3.63
CA LEU A 28 1.81 -1.18 2.27
C LEU A 28 0.59 -1.21 1.36
N VAL A 29 0.66 -0.48 0.25
CA VAL A 29 -0.36 -0.51 -0.80
C VAL A 29 0.30 -0.94 -2.10
N ARG A 30 -0.26 -1.96 -2.76
CA ARG A 30 0.35 -2.61 -3.92
C ARG A 30 -0.39 -2.23 -5.18
N GLN A 31 0.36 -1.88 -6.20
CA GLN A 31 -0.15 -1.76 -7.56
C GLN A 31 -0.74 -3.11 -8.00
N PRO A 32 -2.04 -3.19 -8.35
CA PRO A 32 -2.68 -4.46 -8.67
C PRO A 32 -2.28 -5.02 -10.05
N LYS A 33 -1.84 -4.13 -10.95
CA LYS A 33 -1.38 -4.45 -12.31
C LYS A 33 -0.23 -3.53 -12.68
N PHE A 34 0.69 -4.01 -13.52
CA PHE A 34 1.79 -3.17 -14.01
C PHE A 34 1.27 -1.86 -14.63
N GLY A 35 1.72 -0.73 -14.09
CA GLY A 35 1.32 0.61 -14.54
C GLY A 35 0.05 1.19 -13.89
N ASP A 36 -0.77 0.39 -13.21
CA ASP A 36 -2.04 0.82 -12.60
C ASP A 36 -1.83 1.50 -11.23
N TRP A 37 -1.19 2.67 -11.25
CA TRP A 37 -1.00 3.49 -10.04
C TRP A 37 -2.30 4.13 -9.55
N ASP A 38 -3.24 4.41 -10.45
CA ASP A 38 -4.54 4.99 -10.11
C ASP A 38 -5.31 4.11 -9.12
N ALA A 39 -5.32 2.79 -9.31
CA ALA A 39 -5.93 1.87 -8.37
C ALA A 39 -5.26 1.89 -7.00
N ALA A 40 -3.93 1.96 -6.94
CA ALA A 40 -3.19 2.07 -5.69
C ALA A 40 -3.52 3.36 -4.93
N PHE A 41 -3.60 4.50 -5.63
CA PHE A 41 -4.00 5.78 -5.01
C PHE A 41 -5.44 5.78 -4.54
N LYS A 42 -6.38 5.22 -5.30
CA LYS A 42 -7.78 5.05 -4.87
C LYS A 42 -7.90 4.23 -3.58
N GLN A 43 -7.07 3.19 -3.43
CA GLN A 43 -7.02 2.43 -2.19
C GLN A 43 -6.54 3.29 -1.01
N VAL A 44 -5.47 4.07 -1.19
CA VAL A 44 -4.98 5.00 -0.15
C VAL A 44 -6.05 6.02 0.23
N GLU A 45 -6.73 6.62 -0.76
CA GLU A 45 -7.82 7.58 -0.51
C GLU A 45 -8.95 6.97 0.33
N ALA A 46 -9.38 5.75 -0.03
CA ALA A 46 -10.45 5.05 0.69
C ALA A 46 -10.06 4.77 2.16
N GLU A 47 -8.82 4.37 2.42
CA GLU A 47 -8.34 4.12 3.79
C GLU A 47 -8.17 5.42 4.58
N LEU A 48 -7.62 6.48 3.98
CA LEU A 48 -7.52 7.78 4.64
C LEU A 48 -8.89 8.35 5.02
N ARG A 49 -9.89 8.19 4.15
CA ARG A 49 -11.27 8.58 4.48
C ARG A 49 -11.82 7.81 5.67
N LYS A 50 -11.45 6.54 5.87
CA LYS A 50 -11.84 5.78 7.07
C LYS A 50 -11.14 6.28 8.32
N ASP A 51 -9.85 6.56 8.23
CA ASP A 51 -9.05 7.00 9.38
C ASP A 51 -9.45 8.40 9.89
N PHE A 52 -9.84 9.32 9.00
CA PHE A 52 -10.07 10.73 9.31
C PHE A 52 -11.50 11.23 9.06
N GLY A 53 -12.36 10.39 8.49
CA GLY A 53 -13.73 10.75 8.11
C GLY A 53 -14.81 10.40 9.14
N SER A 54 -14.44 10.16 10.41
CA SER A 54 -15.39 10.08 11.55
C SER A 54 -15.48 11.41 12.28
#